data_AF-M5ERB2-F1
#
_entry.id   AF-M5ERB2-F1
#
_cell.length_a   1.000
_cell.length_b   1.000
_cell.length_c   1.000
_cell.angle_alpha   90.00
_cell.angle_beta   90.00
_cell.angle_gamma   90.00
#
_symmetry.space_group_name_H-M   'P 1'
#
loop_
_entity.id
_entity.type
_entity.pdbx_description
1 polymer ?
#
loop_
_entity_poly.entity_id
_entity_poly.type
_entity_poly.pdbx_seq_one_letter_code
_entity_poly.pdbx_strand_id
1 'polypeptide(L)'
;MVDLLVTYMEMTGPPFGDGLVAPAQGTAVAREMLDVADYISLYRAVGEAVQWDQRLRLPSEELKRLLARPSTHLHVLRVDGESAGLCEFTGIGQPVVELAHFGLVPAFQGRKLGPYLLDWSLRAAWSMRPEKIWLHTDTHDHPVAQSVYRRAGFKAYAQHMETFPD
;
A
#
# COMPACT_ATOMS: atom_id res chain seq x y z
N MET A 1 -3.92 14.32 -21.11
CA MET A 1 -3.64 14.67 -19.71
C MET A 1 -4.94 14.53 -18.96
N VAL A 2 -4.90 13.97 -17.76
CA VAL A 2 -6.09 13.82 -16.91
C VAL A 2 -5.94 14.65 -15.65
N ASP A 3 -6.96 15.42 -15.32
CA ASP A 3 -7.04 16.14 -14.05
C ASP A 3 -7.72 15.24 -13.00
N LEU A 4 -7.04 15.01 -11.88
CA LEU A 4 -7.52 14.19 -10.78
C LEU A 4 -7.57 14.98 -9.49
N LEU A 5 -8.66 14.78 -8.73
CA LEU A 5 -8.73 15.31 -7.37
C LEU A 5 -7.95 14.37 -6.44
N VAL A 6 -6.73 14.78 -6.12
CA VAL A 6 -5.85 14.05 -5.21
C VAL A 6 -6.14 14.47 -3.77
N THR A 7 -6.39 13.48 -2.92
CA THR A 7 -6.61 13.65 -1.49
C THR A 7 -5.41 13.11 -0.72
N TYR A 8 -4.74 13.99 0.00
CA TYR A 8 -3.61 13.64 0.86
C TYR A 8 -4.10 13.33 2.27
N MET A 9 -3.65 12.21 2.80
CA MET A 9 -4.03 11.73 4.12
C MET A 9 -2.82 11.39 4.96
N GLU A 10 -2.90 11.64 6.26
CA GLU A 10 -1.82 11.35 7.19
C GLU A 10 -2.29 10.71 8.49
N MET A 11 -1.35 10.05 9.16
CA MET A 11 -1.48 9.44 10.46
C MET A 11 -0.22 9.79 11.26
N THR A 12 -0.40 10.37 12.45
CA THR A 12 0.68 10.84 13.36
C THR A 12 0.79 10.01 14.65
N GLY A 13 0.10 8.88 14.71
CA GLY A 13 0.24 7.89 15.77
C GLY A 13 -0.15 6.50 15.26
N PRO A 14 0.29 5.42 15.92
CA PRO A 14 0.01 4.07 15.46
C PRO A 14 -1.49 3.73 15.47
N PRO A 15 -1.93 2.70 14.72
CA PRO A 15 -3.29 2.18 14.81
C PRO A 15 -3.69 1.90 16.26
N PHE A 16 -4.89 2.32 16.65
CA PHE A 16 -5.41 2.15 18.00
C PHE A 16 -5.91 0.71 18.24
N GLY A 17 -5.77 0.22 19.47
CA GLY A 17 -6.26 -1.10 19.90
C GLY A 17 -5.39 -2.26 19.42
N ASP A 18 -5.89 -3.48 19.64
CA ASP A 18 -5.20 -4.70 19.26
C ASP A 18 -5.18 -4.91 17.74
N GLY A 19 -4.14 -5.63 17.27
CA GLY A 19 -4.01 -5.98 15.87
C GLY A 19 -5.16 -6.87 15.39
N LEU A 20 -5.54 -6.69 14.13
CA LEU A 20 -6.56 -7.54 13.51
C LEU A 20 -6.03 -8.98 13.38
N VAL A 21 -6.89 -9.94 13.68
CA VAL A 21 -6.60 -11.36 13.48
C VAL A 21 -6.81 -11.73 12.02
N ALA A 22 -6.00 -12.67 11.52
CA ALA A 22 -6.15 -13.22 10.18
C ALA A 22 -7.60 -13.70 9.95
N PRO A 23 -8.29 -13.22 8.90
CA PRO A 23 -9.71 -13.48 8.70
C PRO A 23 -10.02 -14.90 8.19
N ALA A 24 -9.00 -15.65 7.76
CA ALA A 24 -9.13 -17.03 7.28
C ALA A 24 -7.87 -17.84 7.58
N GLN A 25 -7.99 -19.16 7.61
CA GLN A 25 -6.83 -20.06 7.62
C GLN A 25 -5.97 -19.85 6.37
N GLY A 26 -4.68 -20.19 6.47
CA GLY A 26 -3.72 -20.02 5.38
C GLY A 26 -3.39 -18.57 5.04
N THR A 27 -3.95 -17.60 5.77
CA THR A 27 -3.72 -16.18 5.54
C THR A 27 -2.55 -15.67 6.38
N ALA A 28 -1.54 -15.10 5.73
CA ALA A 28 -0.37 -14.52 6.40
C ALA A 28 0.05 -13.21 5.71
N VAL A 29 0.57 -12.27 6.50
CA VAL A 29 1.24 -11.07 5.97
C VAL A 29 2.68 -11.10 6.47
N ALA A 30 3.62 -10.86 5.57
CA ALA A 30 5.02 -10.77 5.90
C ALA A 30 5.70 -9.68 5.07
N ARG A 31 6.82 -9.17 5.58
CA ARG A 31 7.76 -8.42 4.74
C ARG A 31 8.45 -9.40 3.81
N GLU A 32 8.40 -9.13 2.52
CA GLU A 32 9.04 -9.95 1.49
C GLU A 32 10.01 -9.14 0.63
N MET A 33 11.03 -9.81 0.11
CA MET A 33 11.90 -9.29 -0.94
C MET A 33 11.61 -10.07 -2.21
N LEU A 34 10.67 -9.57 -3.01
CA LEU A 34 10.36 -10.15 -4.31
C LEU A 34 11.44 -9.76 -5.33
N ASP A 35 11.69 -10.64 -6.29
CA ASP A 35 12.40 -10.22 -7.49
C ASP A 35 11.53 -9.29 -8.35
N VAL A 36 12.13 -8.71 -9.39
CA VAL A 36 11.44 -7.75 -10.26
C VAL A 36 10.25 -8.38 -10.97
N ALA A 37 10.35 -9.65 -11.39
CA ALA A 37 9.30 -10.30 -12.17
C ALA A 37 8.08 -10.59 -11.29
N ASP A 38 8.30 -11.17 -10.10
CA ASP A 38 7.25 -11.48 -9.14
C ASP A 38 6.58 -10.21 -8.62
N TYR A 39 7.37 -9.16 -8.35
CA TYR A 39 6.83 -7.86 -7.96
C TYR A 39 5.93 -7.27 -9.05
N ILE A 40 6.39 -7.22 -10.31
CA ILE A 40 5.61 -6.65 -11.42
C ILE A 40 4.33 -7.45 -11.64
N SER A 41 4.40 -8.78 -11.53
CA SER A 41 3.22 -9.65 -11.63
C SER A 41 2.16 -9.29 -10.59
N LEU A 42 2.56 -9.20 -9.31
CA LEU A 42 1.65 -8.85 -8.22
C LEU A 42 1.15 -7.40 -8.33
N TYR A 43 2.03 -6.45 -8.66
CA TYR A 43 1.70 -5.04 -8.83
C TYR A 43 0.64 -4.84 -9.93
N ARG A 44 0.79 -5.53 -11.07
CA ARG A 44 -0.21 -5.53 -12.14
C ARG A 44 -1.53 -6.14 -11.67
N ALA A 45 -1.49 -7.32 -11.06
CA ALA A 45 -2.69 -8.01 -10.60
C ALA A 45 -3.51 -7.20 -9.58
N VAL A 46 -2.84 -6.42 -8.73
CA VAL A 46 -3.49 -5.50 -7.77
C VAL A 46 -3.99 -4.23 -8.46
N GLY A 47 -3.14 -3.61 -9.28
CA GLY A 47 -3.32 -2.27 -9.79
C GLY A 47 -4.06 -2.14 -11.12
N GLU A 48 -4.34 -3.25 -11.83
CA GLU A 48 -4.99 -3.24 -13.16
C GLU A 48 -6.33 -2.50 -13.15
N ALA A 49 -7.16 -2.72 -12.12
CA ALA A 49 -8.47 -2.10 -12.00
C ALA A 49 -8.43 -0.59 -11.69
N VAL A 50 -7.29 -0.07 -11.25
CA VAL A 50 -7.07 1.33 -10.82
C VAL A 50 -5.86 1.96 -11.52
N GLN A 51 -5.48 1.40 -12.67
CA GLN A 51 -4.47 1.95 -13.59
C GLN A 51 -3.10 2.26 -12.96
N TRP A 52 -2.65 1.46 -11.99
CA TRP A 52 -1.30 1.65 -11.43
C TRP A 52 -0.23 1.47 -12.49
N ASP A 53 0.64 2.48 -12.63
CA ASP A 53 1.64 2.52 -13.70
C ASP A 53 3.02 3.01 -13.24
N GLN A 54 3.11 3.74 -12.13
CA GLN A 54 4.36 4.33 -11.64
C GLN A 54 5.53 3.35 -11.64
N ARG A 55 5.34 2.15 -11.09
CA ARG A 55 6.38 1.13 -11.00
C ARG A 55 6.63 0.40 -12.32
N LEU A 56 5.66 0.41 -13.23
CA LEU A 56 5.78 -0.15 -14.59
C LEU A 56 6.58 0.78 -15.52
N ARG A 57 6.61 2.08 -15.24
CA ARG A 57 7.39 3.07 -16.00
C ARG A 57 8.88 3.08 -15.63
N LEU A 58 9.29 2.41 -14.55
CA LEU A 58 10.69 2.33 -14.13
C LEU A 58 11.47 1.29 -14.96
N PRO A 59 12.72 1.60 -15.36
CA PRO A 59 13.64 0.58 -15.87
C PRO A 59 13.87 -0.53 -14.85
N SER A 60 13.99 -1.79 -15.29
CA SER A 60 14.09 -2.95 -14.40
C SER A 60 15.21 -2.84 -13.35
N GLU A 61 16.36 -2.27 -13.72
CA GLU A 61 17.49 -2.06 -12.78
C GLU A 61 17.19 -1.00 -11.73
N GLU A 62 16.40 0.01 -12.05
CA GLU A 62 15.98 1.03 -11.10
C GLU A 62 14.93 0.48 -10.13
N LEU A 63 13.97 -0.29 -10.65
CA LEU A 63 13.00 -0.99 -9.81
C LEU A 63 13.67 -1.98 -8.87
N LYS A 64 14.64 -2.77 -9.38
CA LYS A 64 15.45 -3.67 -8.55
C LYS A 64 16.16 -2.93 -7.42
N ARG A 65 16.79 -1.79 -7.73
CA ARG A 65 17.42 -0.94 -6.70
C ARG A 65 16.40 -0.42 -5.70
N LEU A 66 15.23 0.04 -6.15
CA LEU A 66 14.16 0.54 -5.29
C LEU A 66 13.69 -0.53 -4.30
N LEU A 67 13.41 -1.75 -4.78
CA LEU A 67 12.96 -2.88 -3.96
C LEU A 67 14.03 -3.37 -2.97
N ALA A 68 15.30 -3.22 -3.31
CA ALA A 68 16.42 -3.59 -2.44
C ALA A 68 16.75 -2.55 -1.35
N ARG A 69 16.15 -1.35 -1.38
CA ARG A 69 16.44 -0.32 -0.38
C ARG A 69 15.95 -0.75 1.00
N PRO A 70 16.77 -0.59 2.07
CA PRO A 70 16.31 -0.83 3.44
C PRO A 70 15.10 0.03 3.83
N SER A 71 14.98 1.22 3.23
CA SER A 71 13.86 2.16 3.43
C SER A 71 12.60 1.80 2.65
N THR A 72 12.63 0.77 1.79
CA THR A 72 11.47 0.26 1.06
C THR A 72 11.02 -1.02 1.75
N HIS A 73 9.79 -1.03 2.24
CA HIS A 73 9.18 -2.24 2.80
C HIS A 73 8.03 -2.67 1.91
N LEU A 74 8.12 -3.88 1.36
CA LEU A 74 7.03 -4.55 0.69
C LEU A 74 6.45 -5.59 1.65
N HIS A 75 5.19 -5.39 2.04
CA HIS A 75 4.43 -6.39 2.79
C HIS A 75 3.48 -7.10 1.83
N VAL A 76 3.58 -8.41 1.76
CA VAL A 76 2.75 -9.24 0.88
C VAL A 76 1.77 -10.01 1.74
N LEU A 77 0.50 -9.95 1.38
CA LEU A 77 -0.53 -10.84 1.89
C LEU A 77 -0.51 -12.12 1.05
N ARG A 78 -0.36 -13.26 1.71
CA ARG A 78 -0.55 -14.58 1.09
C ARG A 78 -1.77 -15.29 1.65
N VAL A 79 -2.47 -16.02 0.79
CA VAL A 79 -3.56 -16.93 1.15
C VAL A 79 -3.24 -18.28 0.52
N ASP A 80 -3.01 -19.30 1.34
CA ASP A 80 -2.62 -20.64 0.90
C ASP A 80 -1.37 -20.65 -0.03
N GLY A 81 -0.46 -19.70 0.23
CA GLY A 81 0.78 -19.52 -0.54
C GLY A 81 0.67 -18.57 -1.74
N GLU A 82 -0.54 -18.25 -2.20
CA GLU A 82 -0.79 -17.35 -3.34
C GLU A 82 -0.74 -15.88 -2.90
N SER A 83 -0.11 -15.02 -3.71
CA SER A 83 -0.03 -13.58 -3.46
C SER A 83 -1.39 -12.91 -3.67
N ALA A 84 -2.02 -12.48 -2.58
CA ALA A 84 -3.37 -11.93 -2.55
C ALA A 84 -3.42 -10.39 -2.54
N GLY A 85 -2.31 -9.72 -2.20
CA GLY A 85 -2.23 -8.27 -2.17
C GLY A 85 -0.91 -7.75 -1.61
N LEU A 86 -0.73 -6.43 -1.65
CA LEU A 86 0.50 -5.78 -1.20
C LEU A 86 0.24 -4.47 -0.45
N CYS A 87 1.14 -4.13 0.47
CA CYS A 87 1.42 -2.76 0.91
C CYS A 87 2.88 -2.44 0.60
N GLU A 88 3.15 -1.35 -0.09
CA GLU A 88 4.49 -0.83 -0.32
C GLU A 88 4.68 0.48 0.46
N PHE A 89 5.70 0.52 1.31
CA PHE A 89 6.13 1.74 1.98
C PHE A 89 7.47 2.22 1.44
N THR A 90 7.64 3.54 1.40
CA THR A 90 8.92 4.20 1.16
C THR A 90 9.28 5.09 2.35
N GLY A 91 10.59 5.27 2.60
CA GLY A 91 11.08 6.10 3.71
C GLY A 91 11.13 5.40 5.08
N ILE A 92 11.02 4.08 5.15
CA ILE A 92 11.12 3.36 6.43
C ILE A 92 12.45 3.66 7.13
N GLY A 93 12.38 3.95 8.43
CA GLY A 93 13.50 4.40 9.25
C GLY A 93 13.71 5.91 9.23
N GLN A 94 12.90 6.67 8.49
CA GLN A 94 12.86 8.13 8.52
C GLN A 94 11.69 8.65 9.37
N PRO A 95 11.70 9.93 9.77
CA PRO A 95 10.58 10.54 10.49
C PRO A 95 9.26 10.53 9.71
N VAL A 96 9.32 10.56 8.37
CA VAL A 96 8.15 10.56 7.50
C VAL A 96 8.23 9.37 6.55
N VAL A 97 7.18 8.55 6.57
CA VAL A 97 7.03 7.35 5.75
C VAL A 97 5.83 7.53 4.83
N GLU A 98 5.96 7.10 3.58
CA GLU A 98 4.86 7.06 2.62
C GLU A 98 4.33 5.63 2.51
N LEU A 99 3.00 5.45 2.55
CA LEU A 99 2.33 4.26 2.01
C LEU A 99 2.08 4.53 0.53
N ALA A 100 2.99 4.05 -0.32
CA ALA A 100 3.00 4.36 -1.76
C ALA A 100 1.96 3.54 -2.53
N HIS A 101 1.79 2.26 -2.18
CA HIS A 101 0.84 1.38 -2.86
C HIS A 101 0.16 0.47 -1.85
N PHE A 102 -1.16 0.30 -1.97
CA PHE A 102 -1.94 -0.64 -1.17
C PHE A 102 -3.11 -1.19 -1.97
N GLY A 103 -3.23 -2.51 -2.01
CA GLY A 103 -4.40 -3.14 -2.62
C GLY A 103 -4.41 -4.65 -2.54
N LEU A 104 -5.50 -5.21 -3.01
CA LEU A 104 -5.70 -6.65 -3.15
C LEU A 104 -5.96 -7.01 -4.60
N VAL A 105 -5.47 -8.18 -4.99
CA VAL A 105 -5.87 -8.81 -6.25
C VAL A 105 -7.40 -9.02 -6.21
N PRO A 106 -8.14 -8.70 -7.30
CA PRO A 106 -9.61 -8.73 -7.31
C PRO A 106 -10.25 -10.02 -6.77
N ALA A 107 -9.66 -11.18 -7.05
CA ALA A 107 -10.14 -12.49 -6.59
C ALA A 107 -10.17 -12.64 -5.05
N PHE A 108 -9.42 -11.81 -4.31
CA PHE A 108 -9.31 -11.86 -2.85
C PHE A 108 -10.13 -10.76 -2.15
N GLN A 109 -10.82 -9.90 -2.90
CA GLN A 109 -11.63 -8.83 -2.34
C GLN A 109 -12.92 -9.38 -1.67
N GLY A 110 -13.56 -8.58 -0.82
CA GLY A 110 -14.77 -8.98 -0.09
C GLY A 110 -14.56 -9.93 1.10
N ARG A 111 -13.32 -10.39 1.36
CA ARG A 111 -12.99 -11.38 2.40
C ARG A 111 -12.39 -10.79 3.69
N LYS A 112 -12.53 -9.47 3.90
CA LYS A 112 -11.90 -8.70 5.01
C LYS A 112 -10.36 -8.77 5.05
N LEU A 113 -9.73 -9.22 3.97
CA LEU A 113 -8.28 -9.33 3.84
C LEU A 113 -7.58 -7.96 3.76
N GLY A 114 -8.23 -6.95 3.17
CA GLY A 114 -7.65 -5.62 2.97
C GLY A 114 -7.40 -4.89 4.29
N PRO A 115 -8.41 -4.77 5.18
CA PRO A 115 -8.20 -4.23 6.52
C PRO A 115 -7.11 -4.96 7.31
N TYR A 116 -7.06 -6.30 7.24
CA TYR A 116 -6.03 -7.10 7.90
C TYR A 116 -4.62 -6.79 7.37
N LEU A 117 -4.45 -6.77 6.05
CA LEU A 117 -3.18 -6.41 5.40
C LEU A 117 -2.73 -4.99 5.80
N LEU A 118 -3.65 -4.02 5.77
CA LEU A 118 -3.34 -2.63 6.11
C LEU A 118 -2.98 -2.46 7.58
N ASP A 119 -3.76 -3.03 8.50
CA ASP A 119 -3.49 -2.95 9.96
C ASP A 119 -2.13 -3.57 10.31
N TRP A 120 -1.87 -4.79 9.83
CA TRP A 120 -0.58 -5.45 10.05
C TRP A 120 0.58 -4.60 9.52
N SER A 121 0.41 -4.09 8.30
CA SER A 121 1.42 -3.30 7.59
C SER A 121 1.75 -1.98 8.28
N LEU A 122 0.73 -1.26 8.75
CA LEU A 122 0.90 -0.01 9.48
C LEU A 122 1.60 -0.27 10.81
N ARG A 123 1.22 -1.31 11.55
CA ARG A 123 1.89 -1.66 12.81
C ARG A 123 3.36 -2.01 12.59
N ALA A 124 3.67 -2.76 11.54
CA ALA A 124 5.04 -3.05 11.15
C ALA A 124 5.83 -1.76 10.83
N ALA A 125 5.26 -0.83 10.06
CA ALA A 125 5.89 0.46 9.78
C ALA A 125 6.08 1.32 11.04
N TRP A 126 5.06 1.40 11.91
CA TRP A 126 5.10 2.15 13.17
C TRP A 126 6.08 1.57 14.19
N SER A 127 6.40 0.27 14.12
CA SER A 127 7.44 -0.34 14.96
C SER A 127 8.83 0.29 14.75
N MET A 128 9.04 0.92 13.58
CA MET A 128 10.25 1.67 13.23
C MET A 128 10.23 3.11 13.76
N ARG A 129 9.19 3.49 14.52
CA ARG A 129 9.02 4.80 15.18
C ARG A 129 9.14 6.02 14.24
N PRO A 130 8.42 6.05 13.10
CA PRO A 130 8.26 7.30 12.36
C PRO A 130 7.48 8.32 13.22
N GLU A 131 7.54 9.59 12.85
CA GLU A 131 6.68 10.63 13.40
C GLU A 131 5.35 10.69 12.63
N LYS A 132 5.37 10.31 11.34
CA LYS A 132 4.22 10.36 10.45
C LYS A 132 4.26 9.28 9.38
N ILE A 133 3.10 8.71 9.08
CA ILE A 133 2.83 7.97 7.84
C ILE A 133 1.81 8.76 7.02
N TRP A 134 2.07 8.94 5.73
CA TRP A 134 1.16 9.62 4.80
C TRP A 134 0.90 8.79 3.56
N LEU A 135 -0.16 9.14 2.84
CA LEU A 135 -0.51 8.61 1.53
C LEU A 135 -1.27 9.68 0.74
N HIS A 136 -1.39 9.46 -0.56
CA HIS A 136 -2.35 10.15 -1.40
C HIS A 136 -3.25 9.13 -2.09
N THR A 137 -4.47 9.56 -2.42
CA THR A 137 -5.44 8.77 -3.17
C THR A 137 -6.25 9.71 -4.04
N ASP A 138 -6.60 9.30 -5.24
CA ASP A 138 -7.25 10.16 -6.22
C ASP A 138 -8.62 9.63 -6.68
N THR A 139 -9.20 10.28 -7.68
CA THR A 139 -10.52 9.94 -8.22
C THR A 139 -10.54 8.70 -9.11
N HIS A 140 -9.39 8.18 -9.55
CA HIS A 140 -9.28 6.88 -10.23
C HIS A 140 -9.13 5.71 -9.26
N ASP A 141 -8.67 5.98 -8.03
CA ASP A 141 -8.64 4.95 -7.00
C ASP A 141 -10.02 4.38 -6.69
N HIS A 142 -10.03 3.20 -6.07
CA HIS A 142 -11.26 2.54 -5.68
C HIS A 142 -12.15 3.47 -4.82
N PRO A 143 -13.46 3.61 -5.12
CA PRO A 143 -14.37 4.52 -4.40
C PRO A 143 -14.43 4.40 -2.87
N VAL A 144 -13.95 3.28 -2.31
CA VAL A 144 -13.95 3.02 -0.86
C VAL A 144 -12.58 3.25 -0.22
N ALA A 145 -11.54 3.59 -0.97
CA ALA A 145 -10.16 3.72 -0.50
C ALA A 145 -10.07 4.71 0.67
N GLN A 146 -10.60 5.93 0.50
CA GLN A 146 -10.64 6.93 1.57
C GLN A 146 -11.36 6.43 2.85
N SER A 147 -12.44 5.64 2.70
CA SER A 147 -13.16 5.06 3.84
C SER A 147 -12.34 3.97 4.55
N VAL A 148 -11.57 3.18 3.79
CA VAL A 148 -10.62 2.21 4.35
C VAL A 148 -9.51 2.94 5.14
N TYR A 149 -8.90 3.97 4.57
CA TYR A 149 -7.84 4.74 5.23
C TYR A 149 -8.35 5.46 6.48
N ARG A 150 -9.53 6.09 6.44
CA ARG A 150 -10.14 6.72 7.62
C ARG A 150 -10.37 5.72 8.75
N ARG A 151 -10.86 4.51 8.44
CA ARG A 151 -11.05 3.45 9.44
C ARG A 151 -9.74 2.93 10.01
N ALA A 152 -8.67 2.93 9.23
CA ALA A 152 -7.33 2.60 9.72
C ALA A 152 -6.74 3.70 10.62
N GLY A 153 -7.29 4.92 10.59
CA GLY A 153 -6.90 6.05 11.44
C GLY A 153 -6.27 7.23 10.69
N PHE A 154 -6.22 7.19 9.36
CA PHE A 154 -5.76 8.33 8.56
C PHE A 154 -6.78 9.47 8.56
N LYS A 155 -6.27 10.70 8.49
CA LYS A 155 -7.07 11.93 8.35
C LYS A 155 -6.65 12.66 7.09
N ALA A 156 -7.60 13.13 6.30
CA ALA A 156 -7.31 14.00 5.17
C ALA A 156 -6.80 15.35 5.68
N TYR A 157 -5.71 15.86 5.09
CA TYR A 157 -5.13 17.16 5.45
C TYR A 157 -5.01 18.13 4.27
N ALA A 158 -5.06 17.62 3.03
CA ALA A 158 -5.05 18.45 1.83
C ALA A 158 -5.80 17.78 0.67
N GLN A 159 -6.33 18.60 -0.24
CA GLN A 159 -6.93 18.15 -1.49
C GLN A 159 -6.55 19.13 -2.61
N HIS A 160 -6.08 18.61 -3.73
CA HIS A 160 -5.62 19.41 -4.87
C HIS A 160 -6.11 18.79 -6.18
N MET A 161 -6.36 19.64 -7.17
CA MET A 161 -6.48 19.17 -8.55
C MET A 161 -5.08 19.04 -9.11
N GLU A 162 -4.72 17.86 -9.60
CA GLU A 162 -3.41 17.58 -10.18
C GLU A 162 -3.57 17.03 -11.60
N THR A 163 -2.71 17.50 -12.50
CA THR A 163 -2.72 17.12 -13.91
C THR A 163 -1.65 16.06 -14.16
N PHE A 164 -2.07 14.87 -14.57
CA PHE A 164 -1.19 13.76 -14.90
C PHE A 164 -1.07 13.58 -16.43
N PRO A 165 0.13 13.22 -16.94
CA PRO A 165 0.27 12.81 -18.33
C PRO A 165 -0.49 11.50 -18.58
N ASP A 166 -1.10 11.36 -19.76
CA ASP A 166 -1.77 10.11 -20.18
C ASP A 166 -0.77 8.95 -20.29
#